data_AF-A0A1W1E1C7-F1
#
_entry.id   AF-A0A1W1E1C7-F1
#
_cell.length_a   1.000
_cell.length_b   1.000
_cell.length_c   1.000
_cell.angle_alpha   90.00
_cell.angle_beta   90.00
_cell.angle_gamma   90.00
#
_symmetry.space_group_name_H-M   'P 1'
#
loop_
_entity.id
_entity.type
_entity.pdbx_description
1 polymer ?
#
loop_
_entity_poly.entity_id
_entity_poly.type
_entity_poly.pdbx_seq_one_letter_code
_entity_poly.pdbx_strand_id
1 'polypeptide(L)'
;MQARADIENGNDELLPSDFVEKLILTNESKIKLWRQYRDLSMTELAQKTNINIATISRIESNKREPTLQQVKDLSFVLGVDIDDLV
;
A
#
# COMPACT_ATOMS: atom_id res chain seq x y z
N MET A 1 -16.87 -1.22 20.85
CA MET A 1 -16.60 -1.82 19.52
C MET A 1 -15.40 -1.06 18.97
N GLN A 2 -14.20 -1.65 19.08
CA GLN A 2 -12.92 -0.99 18.85
C GLN A 2 -12.84 -0.35 17.44
N ALA A 3 -13.34 -1.06 16.42
CA ALA A 3 -13.37 -0.60 15.02
C ALA A 3 -14.07 0.75 14.78
N ARG A 4 -15.18 1.05 15.47
CA ARG A 4 -15.85 2.35 15.31
C ARG A 4 -15.05 3.49 15.95
N ALA A 5 -14.43 3.22 17.09
CA ALA A 5 -13.61 4.19 17.81
C ALA A 5 -12.32 4.51 17.03
N ASP A 6 -11.71 3.52 16.36
CA ASP A 6 -10.50 3.74 15.58
C ASP A 6 -10.76 4.57 14.31
N ILE A 7 -11.91 4.38 13.65
CA ILE A 7 -12.37 5.26 12.55
C ILE A 7 -12.58 6.70 13.06
N GLU A 8 -13.25 6.86 14.19
CA GLU A 8 -13.51 8.18 14.79
C GLU A 8 -12.21 8.89 15.22
N ASN A 9 -11.19 8.14 15.62
CA ASN A 9 -9.88 8.65 16.00
C ASN A 9 -8.93 8.85 14.79
N GLY A 10 -9.33 8.47 13.58
CA GLY A 10 -8.50 8.54 12.37
C GLY A 10 -7.40 7.48 12.29
N ASN A 11 -7.48 6.45 13.14
CA ASN A 11 -6.60 5.29 13.11
C ASN A 11 -7.02 4.25 12.07
N ASP A 12 -8.25 4.35 11.56
CA ASP A 12 -8.81 3.45 10.56
C ASP A 12 -9.62 4.24 9.54
N GLU A 13 -9.72 3.73 8.31
CA GLU A 13 -10.48 4.38 7.25
C GLU A 13 -11.53 3.46 6.63
N LEU A 14 -12.65 4.05 6.19
CA LEU A 14 -13.64 3.33 5.40
C LEU A 14 -13.15 3.23 3.95
N LEU A 15 -12.93 2.01 3.51
CA LEU A 15 -12.50 1.72 2.14
C LEU A 15 -13.71 1.48 1.22
N PRO A 16 -13.66 1.96 -0.03
CA PRO A 16 -14.67 1.60 -1.04
C PRO A 16 -14.71 0.08 -1.28
N SER A 17 -15.91 -0.47 -1.47
CA SER A 17 -16.11 -1.91 -1.71
C SER A 17 -15.26 -2.42 -2.87
N ASP A 18 -15.25 -1.70 -3.99
CA ASP A 18 -14.52 -2.10 -5.20
C ASP A 18 -13.00 -2.17 -4.97
N PHE A 19 -12.48 -1.36 -4.04
CA PHE A 19 -11.07 -1.42 -3.65
C PHE A 19 -10.79 -2.66 -2.80
N VAL A 20 -11.63 -2.91 -1.80
CA VAL A 20 -11.54 -4.09 -0.93
C VAL A 20 -11.67 -5.39 -1.74
N GLU A 21 -12.60 -5.44 -2.68
CA GLU A 21 -12.78 -6.56 -3.59
C GLU A 21 -11.50 -6.83 -4.40
N LYS A 22 -10.87 -5.79 -4.95
CA LYS A 22 -9.58 -5.95 -5.65
C LYS A 22 -8.49 -6.46 -4.71
N LEU A 23 -8.41 -5.91 -3.51
CA LEU A 23 -7.38 -6.25 -2.52
C LEU A 23 -7.46 -7.71 -2.08
N ILE A 24 -8.67 -8.26 -1.97
CA ILE A 24 -8.91 -9.62 -1.44
C ILE A 24 -9.03 -10.67 -2.54
N LEU A 25 -9.65 -10.33 -3.68
CA LEU A 25 -10.05 -11.30 -4.70
C LEU A 25 -9.08 -11.39 -5.88
N THR A 26 -8.15 -10.44 -6.02
CA THR A 26 -7.20 -10.41 -7.13
C THR A 26 -5.79 -10.72 -6.67
N ASN A 27 -4.94 -11.14 -7.61
CA ASN A 27 -3.50 -11.31 -7.37
C ASN A 27 -2.71 -10.04 -7.76
N GLU A 28 -3.36 -8.87 -7.79
CA GLU A 28 -2.68 -7.61 -8.00
C GLU A 28 -1.80 -7.27 -6.80
N SER A 29 -0.69 -6.56 -7.04
CA SER A 29 0.19 -6.11 -5.97
C SER A 29 -0.58 -5.17 -5.02
N LYS A 30 -0.66 -5.54 -3.73
CA LYS A 30 -1.27 -4.70 -2.68
C LYS A 30 -0.66 -3.29 -2.66
N ILE A 31 0.66 -3.20 -2.83
CA ILE A 31 1.41 -1.94 -2.92
C ILE A 31 0.91 -1.07 -4.08
N LYS A 32 0.66 -1.66 -5.26
CA LYS A 32 0.14 -0.93 -6.42
C LYS A 32 -1.28 -0.42 -6.16
N LEU A 33 -2.14 -1.27 -5.60
CA LEU A 33 -3.52 -0.91 -5.29
C LEU A 33 -3.55 0.27 -4.31
N TRP A 34 -2.82 0.17 -3.19
CA TRP A 34 -2.71 1.26 -2.21
C TRP A 34 -2.11 2.52 -2.80
N ARG A 35 -1.05 2.42 -3.61
CA ARG A 35 -0.47 3.58 -4.30
C ARG A 35 -1.51 4.32 -5.15
N GLN A 36 -2.29 3.57 -5.94
CA GLN A 36 -3.34 4.15 -6.78
C GLN A 36 -4.47 4.74 -5.95
N TYR A 37 -4.86 4.10 -4.85
CA TYR A 37 -5.85 4.62 -3.92
C TYR A 37 -5.42 5.94 -3.25
N ARG A 38 -4.12 6.09 -2.98
CA ARG A 38 -3.51 7.33 -2.47
C ARG A 38 -3.18 8.37 -3.56
N ASP A 39 -3.58 8.11 -4.81
CA ASP A 39 -3.31 8.96 -5.99
C ASP A 39 -1.82 9.32 -6.18
N LEU A 40 -0.93 8.35 -5.88
CA LEU A 40 0.51 8.52 -6.07
C LEU A 40 0.95 7.91 -7.40
N SER A 41 1.81 8.58 -8.15
CA SER A 41 2.57 7.96 -9.24
C SER A 41 3.69 7.08 -8.70
N MET A 42 4.20 6.16 -9.52
CA MET A 42 5.37 5.35 -9.15
C MET A 42 6.62 6.20 -8.90
N THR A 43 6.74 7.32 -9.61
CA THR A 43 7.84 8.28 -9.44
C THR A 43 7.75 8.96 -8.07
N GLU A 44 6.56 9.40 -7.67
CA GLU A 44 6.36 10.03 -6.36
C GLU A 44 6.57 9.04 -5.23
N LEU A 45 6.08 7.80 -5.37
CA LEU A 45 6.32 6.75 -4.38
C LEU A 45 7.82 6.49 -4.25
N ALA A 46 8.52 6.30 -5.36
CA ALA A 46 9.97 6.10 -5.40
C ALA A 46 10.74 7.23 -4.70
N GLN A 47 10.35 8.49 -4.94
CA GLN A 47 10.96 9.66 -4.29
C GLN A 47 10.70 9.67 -2.78
N LYS A 48 9.46 9.42 -2.36
CA LYS A 48 9.05 9.46 -0.94
C LYS A 48 9.69 8.33 -0.13
N THR A 49 9.86 7.14 -0.72
CA THR A 49 10.47 5.99 -0.03
C THR A 49 11.99 5.92 -0.22
N ASN A 50 12.58 6.78 -1.06
CA ASN A 50 13.96 6.65 -1.52
C ASN A 50 14.29 5.26 -2.12
N ILE A 51 13.29 4.62 -2.75
CA ILE A 51 13.45 3.35 -3.46
C ILE A 51 13.53 3.66 -4.96
N ASN A 52 14.46 3.03 -5.66
CA ASN A 52 14.57 3.22 -7.11
C ASN A 52 13.25 2.86 -7.82
N ILE A 53 12.79 3.72 -8.75
CA ILE A 53 11.53 3.54 -9.49
C ILE A 53 11.45 2.19 -10.25
N ALA A 54 12.56 1.67 -10.77
CA ALA A 54 12.59 0.36 -11.41
C ALA A 54 12.39 -0.78 -10.40
N THR A 55 12.80 -0.58 -9.14
CA THR A 55 12.52 -1.52 -8.05
C THR A 55 11.05 -1.49 -7.68
N ILE A 56 10.44 -0.31 -7.52
CA ILE A 56 8.99 -0.16 -7.35
C ILE A 56 8.23 -0.86 -8.49
N SER A 57 8.63 -0.66 -9.74
CA SER A 57 8.02 -1.32 -10.90
C SER A 57 8.08 -2.84 -10.83
N ARG A 58 9.22 -3.40 -10.42
CA ARG A 58 9.37 -4.85 -10.29
C ARG A 58 8.54 -5.42 -9.13
N ILE A 59 8.41 -4.66 -8.05
CA ILE A 59 7.55 -5.02 -6.91
C ILE A 59 6.08 -5.00 -7.35
N GLU A 60 5.61 -3.92 -7.97
CA GLU A 60 4.21 -3.78 -8.40
C GLU A 60 3.80 -4.78 -9.51
N SER A 61 4.78 -5.33 -10.23
CA SER A 61 4.56 -6.38 -11.23
C SER A 61 4.79 -7.80 -10.70
N ASN A 62 4.96 -7.98 -9.38
CA ASN A 62 5.25 -9.25 -8.71
C ASN A 62 6.50 -9.98 -9.28
N LYS A 63 7.43 -9.25 -9.91
CA LYS A 63 8.71 -9.76 -10.45
C LYS A 63 9.85 -9.71 -9.41
N ARG A 64 9.56 -9.17 -8.23
CA ARG A 64 10.49 -9.05 -7.12
C ARG A 64 9.71 -8.86 -5.83
N GLU A 65 9.98 -9.71 -4.84
CA GLU A 65 9.51 -9.48 -3.48
C GLU A 65 10.27 -8.31 -2.83
N PRO A 66 9.56 -7.39 -2.15
CA PRO A 66 10.20 -6.32 -1.39
C PRO A 66 10.94 -6.90 -0.17
N THR A 67 12.02 -6.24 0.25
CA THR A 67 12.64 -6.55 1.55
C THR A 67 11.78 -6.04 2.70
N LEU A 68 11.98 -6.56 3.92
CA LEU A 68 11.28 -6.07 5.11
C LEU A 68 11.45 -4.55 5.30
N GLN A 69 12.64 -4.01 5.03
CA GLN A 69 12.86 -2.56 5.10
C GLN A 69 12.03 -1.81 4.06
N GLN A 70 11.95 -2.33 2.82
CA GLN A 70 11.12 -1.72 1.78
C GLN A 70 9.65 -1.76 2.14
N VAL A 71 9.13 -2.85 2.72
CA VAL A 71 7.75 -2.93 3.20
C VAL A 71 7.48 -1.88 4.28
N LYS A 72 8.42 -1.68 5.22
CA LYS A 72 8.31 -0.61 6.23
C LYS A 72 8.27 0.79 5.63
N ASP A 73 9.16 1.07 4.68
CA ASP A 73 9.20 2.38 4.03
C ASP A 73 7.93 2.64 3.20
N LEU A 74 7.44 1.60 2.51
CA LEU A 74 6.22 1.63 1.71
C LEU A 74 4.97 1.82 2.57
N SER A 75 4.80 1.02 3.64
CA SER A 75 3.66 1.13 4.57
C SER A 75 3.59 2.52 5.19
N PHE A 76 4.73 3.06 5.62
CA PHE A 76 4.81 4.43 6.15
C PHE A 76 4.36 5.49 5.12
N VAL A 77 4.85 5.43 3.88
CA VAL A 77 4.50 6.42 2.85
C VAL A 77 3.05 6.26 2.37
N LEU A 78 2.54 5.03 2.33
CA LEU A 78 1.18 4.73 1.91
C LEU A 78 0.16 4.94 3.04
N GLY A 79 0.61 5.14 4.29
CA GLY A 79 -0.26 5.34 5.45
C GLY A 79 -1.13 4.12 5.72
N VAL A 80 -0.51 2.93 5.75
CA VAL A 80 -1.15 1.64 6.02
C VAL A 80 -0.26 0.81 6.94
N ASP A 81 -0.79 -0.26 7.52
CA ASP A 81 0.02 -1.16 8.31
C ASP A 81 0.87 -2.09 7.42
N ILE A 82 1.90 -2.69 8.02
CA ILE A 82 2.76 -3.65 7.31
C ILE A 82 1.94 -4.83 6.80
N ASP A 83 0.98 -5.30 7.60
CA ASP A 83 0.12 -6.45 7.29
C ASP A 83 -0.82 -6.17 6.09
N ASP A 84 -1.08 -4.90 5.77
CA ASP A 84 -1.84 -4.52 4.57
C ASP A 84 -1.04 -4.71 3.27
N LEU A 85 0.27 -4.93 3.36
CA LEU A 85 1.16 -5.06 2.20
C LEU A 85 1.70 -6.48 1.97
N VAL A 86 1.52 -7.41 2.91
CA VAL A 86 2.10 -8.78 2.86
C VAL A 86 1.05 -9.88 2.87
#